data_AF-A0A918GBG6-F1
#
_entry.id   AF-A0A918GBG6-F1
#
_cell.length_a   1.000
_cell.length_b   1.000
_cell.length_c   1.000
_cell.angle_alpha   90.00
_cell.angle_beta   90.00
_cell.angle_gamma   90.00
#
_symmetry.space_group_name_H-M   'P 1'
#
loop_
_entity.id
_entity.type
_entity.pdbx_description
1 polymer ?
#
loop_
_entity_poly.entity_id
_entity_poly.type
_entity_poly.pdbx_seq_one_letter_code
_entity_poly.pdbx_strand_id
1 'polypeptide(L)'
;MVGSVTGAVVENLSLPPVFMRAVTMRGVPVGSRELFEDMARAVGRHRVTPVADRVFSGLASVGDALTTLANGSHFGKLVTELPE
;
A
#
# COMPACT_ATOMS: atom_id res chain seq x y z
N MET A 1 -4.11 1.65 -0.99
CA MET A 1 -2.91 0.82 -0.74
C MET A 1 -3.29 -0.59 -1.13
N VAL A 2 -2.54 -1.24 -2.01
CA VAL A 2 -2.81 -2.63 -2.46
C VAL A 2 -1.69 -3.50 -1.90
N GLY A 3 -2.06 -4.54 -1.14
CA GLY A 3 -1.16 -5.35 -0.33
C GLY A 3 -1.82 -5.73 1.01
N SER A 4 -1.25 -6.69 1.74
CA SER A 4 -1.76 -7.04 3.08
C SER A 4 -1.56 -5.87 4.05
N VAL A 5 -2.65 -5.18 4.40
CA VAL A 5 -2.66 -4.05 5.35
C VAL A 5 -3.13 -4.46 6.74
N THR A 6 -3.76 -5.63 6.85
CA THR A 6 -4.35 -6.15 8.09
C THR A 6 -3.40 -7.09 8.84
N GLY A 7 -2.21 -7.35 8.28
CA GLY A 7 -1.29 -8.37 8.79
C GLY A 7 -1.71 -9.79 8.39
N ALA A 8 -1.01 -10.79 8.92
CA ALA A 8 -1.28 -12.20 8.62
C ALA A 8 -2.48 -12.76 9.41
N VAL A 9 -2.80 -12.16 10.56
CA VAL A 9 -3.83 -12.62 11.49
C VAL A 9 -4.64 -11.42 11.99
N VAL A 10 -5.97 -11.58 12.03
CA VAL A 10 -6.87 -10.64 12.70
C VAL A 10 -7.21 -11.22 14.07
N GLU A 11 -6.59 -10.69 15.12
CA GLU A 11 -6.93 -11.08 16.49
C GLU A 11 -8.34 -10.58 16.84
N ASN A 12 -9.09 -11.39 17.59
CA ASN A 12 -10.39 -11.02 18.16
C ASN A 12 -11.48 -10.61 17.14
N LEU A 13 -11.50 -11.24 15.95
CA LEU A 13 -12.60 -11.05 15.00
C LEU A 13 -13.94 -11.53 15.62
N SER A 14 -14.79 -10.58 16.00
CA SER A 14 -16.11 -10.84 16.56
C SER A 14 -17.10 -11.24 15.47
N LEU A 15 -17.66 -12.45 15.53
CA LEU A 15 -18.65 -12.95 14.57
C LEU A 15 -20.05 -12.31 14.70
N PRO A 16 -20.58 -11.99 15.91
CA PRO A 16 -21.88 -11.32 16.06
C PRO A 16 -22.11 -10.11 15.15
N PRO A 17 -21.23 -9.09 15.10
CA PRO A 17 -21.44 -7.96 14.20
C PRO A 17 -21.39 -8.33 12.71
N VAL A 18 -20.67 -9.40 12.33
CA VAL A 18 -20.57 -9.85 10.94
C VAL A 18 -21.92 -10.35 10.44
N PHE A 19 -22.57 -11.27 11.16
CA PHE A 19 -23.86 -11.81 10.70
C PHE A 19 -25.04 -10.89 11.04
N MET A 20 -25.03 -10.17 12.18
CA MET A 20 -26.11 -9.25 12.54
C MET A 20 -26.24 -8.07 11.56
N ARG A 21 -25.15 -7.71 10.88
CA ARG A 21 -25.12 -6.63 9.87
C ARG A 21 -24.96 -7.14 8.44
N ALA A 22 -24.99 -8.46 8.22
CA ALA A 22 -24.74 -9.07 6.91
C ALA A 22 -23.46 -8.55 6.23
N VAL A 23 -22.37 -8.42 6.99
CA VAL A 23 -21.08 -7.93 6.48
C VAL A 23 -20.52 -8.91 5.46
N THR A 24 -20.06 -8.39 4.32
CA THR A 24 -19.34 -9.17 3.31
C THR A 24 -17.83 -9.04 3.50
N MET A 25 -17.14 -10.16 3.70
CA MET A 25 -15.68 -10.21 3.74
C MET A 25 -15.13 -10.61 2.37
N ARG A 26 -14.24 -9.79 1.81
CA ARG A 26 -13.53 -10.06 0.54
C ARG A 26 -12.04 -9.86 0.72
N GLY A 27 -11.27 -10.92 0.45
CA GLY A 27 -9.82 -10.79 0.27
C GLY A 27 -9.55 -10.08 -1.06
N VAL A 28 -8.77 -9.00 -1.02
CA VAL A 28 -8.38 -8.25 -2.22
C VAL A 28 -6.85 -8.30 -2.35
N PRO A 29 -6.30 -9.15 -3.22
CA PRO A 29 -4.87 -9.17 -3.52
C PRO A 29 -4.54 -8.01 -4.49
N VAL A 30 -3.40 -8.09 -5.17
CA VAL A 30 -3.15 -7.25 -6.34
C VAL A 30 -4.15 -7.53 -7.47
N GLY A 31 -4.42 -6.53 -8.32
CA GLY A 31 -5.34 -6.64 -9.45
C GLY A 31 -4.67 -7.13 -10.74
N SER A 32 -5.48 -7.38 -11.78
CA SER A 32 -5.01 -7.63 -13.13
C SER A 32 -4.31 -6.40 -13.74
N ARG A 33 -3.60 -6.60 -14.85
CA ARG A 33 -3.03 -5.49 -15.64
C ARG A 33 -4.10 -4.48 -16.06
N GLU A 34 -5.26 -4.94 -16.51
CA GLU A 34 -6.38 -4.08 -16.91
C GLU A 34 -6.85 -3.19 -15.75
N LEU A 35 -7.01 -3.77 -14.56
CA LEU A 35 -7.34 -3.01 -13.34
C LEU A 35 -6.26 -1.98 -12.99
N PHE A 36 -4.99 -2.32 -13.18
CA PHE A 36 -3.89 -1.37 -12.98
C PHE A 36 -3.94 -0.21 -13.97
N GLU A 37 -4.20 -0.48 -15.24
CA GLU A 37 -4.32 0.55 -16.28
C GLU A 37 -5.53 1.47 -16.02
N ASP A 38 -6.66 0.92 -15.60
CA ASP A 38 -7.83 1.69 -15.14
C ASP A 38 -7.50 2.59 -13.94
N MET A 39 -6.81 2.04 -12.94
CA MET A 39 -6.35 2.80 -11.78
C MET A 39 -5.42 3.94 -12.21
N ALA A 40 -4.45 3.68 -13.09
CA ALA A 40 -3.52 4.70 -13.58
C ALA A 40 -4.24 5.83 -14.33
N ARG A 41 -5.24 5.50 -15.17
CA ARG A 41 -6.10 6.49 -15.83
C ARG A 41 -6.84 7.36 -14.84
N ALA A 42 -7.45 6.76 -13.81
CA ALA A 42 -8.17 7.49 -12.77
C ALA A 42 -7.23 8.41 -11.97
N VAL A 43 -6.05 7.91 -11.57
CA VAL A 43 -5.01 8.69 -10.88
C VAL A 43 -4.62 9.93 -11.69
N GLY A 44 -4.34 9.76 -12.99
CA GLY A 44 -3.98 10.86 -13.89
C GLY A 44 -5.12 11.88 -14.05
N ARG A 45 -6.37 11.41 -14.27
CA ARG A 45 -7.55 12.27 -14.43
C ARG A 45 -7.83 13.12 -13.19
N HIS A 46 -7.72 12.52 -12.01
CA HIS A 46 -8.05 13.17 -10.74
C HIS A 46 -6.84 13.80 -10.04
N ARG A 47 -5.65 13.73 -10.65
CA ARG A 47 -4.38 14.24 -10.12
C ARG A 47 -4.13 13.73 -8.69
N VAL A 48 -4.38 12.45 -8.46
CA VAL A 48 -4.13 11.83 -7.17
C VAL A 48 -2.61 11.73 -6.97
N THR A 49 -2.07 12.47 -6.00
CA THR A 49 -0.65 12.45 -5.67
C THR A 49 -0.38 11.55 -4.47
N PRO A 50 0.46 10.51 -4.60
CA PRO A 50 0.89 9.70 -3.47
C PRO A 50 1.62 10.58 -2.44
N VAL A 51 1.43 10.29 -1.15
CA VAL A 51 2.23 10.89 -0.09
C VAL A 51 3.57 10.15 -0.01
N ALA A 52 4.63 10.79 -0.48
CA ALA A 52 6.00 10.32 -0.30
C ALA A 52 6.57 10.94 0.97
N ASP A 53 6.95 10.11 1.93
CA ASP A 53 7.55 10.56 3.19
C ASP A 53 9.01 10.99 2.98
N ARG A 54 9.76 10.14 2.25
CA ARG A 54 11.18 10.34 1.98
C ARG A 54 11.53 9.84 0.59
N VAL A 55 12.43 10.56 -0.06
CA VAL A 55 13.03 10.20 -1.35
C VAL A 55 14.52 9.95 -1.13
N PHE A 56 14.98 8.78 -1.54
CA PHE A 56 16.35 8.31 -1.42
C PHE A 56 17.03 8.41 -2.78
N SER A 57 18.14 9.15 -2.86
CA SER A 57 18.83 9.38 -4.12
C SER A 57 19.72 8.20 -4.49
N GLY A 58 19.43 7.60 -5.65
CA GLY A 58 20.20 6.52 -6.24
C GLY A 58 20.10 5.19 -5.49
N LEU A 59 20.59 4.13 -6.13
CA LEU A 59 20.55 2.77 -5.59
C LEU A 59 21.46 2.56 -4.36
N ALA A 60 22.47 3.41 -4.16
CA ALA A 60 23.40 3.30 -3.04
C ALA A 60 22.70 3.50 -1.68
N SER A 61 21.60 4.26 -1.64
CA SER A 61 20.85 4.58 -0.42
C SER A 61 19.70 3.60 -0.14
N VAL A 62 19.55 2.52 -0.92
CA VAL A 62 18.50 1.49 -0.73
C VAL A 62 18.62 0.80 0.63
N GLY A 63 19.84 0.59 1.15
CA GLY A 63 20.04 0.01 2.48
C GLY A 63 19.40 0.85 3.59
N ASP A 64 19.58 2.17 3.52
CA ASP A 64 18.97 3.12 4.46
C ASP A 64 17.45 3.20 4.28
N ALA A 65 16.96 3.11 3.03
CA ALA A 65 15.55 3.06 2.71
C ALA A 65 14.86 1.82 3.33
N LEU A 66 15.49 0.64 3.20
CA LEU A 66 14.99 -0.61 3.79
C LEU A 66 15.05 -0.59 5.31
N THR A 67 16.09 0.02 5.89
CA THR A 67 16.19 0.21 7.34
C THR A 67 15.06 1.12 7.85
N THR A 68 14.77 2.20 7.14
CA THR A 68 13.65 3.11 7.45
C THR A 68 12.29 2.42 7.29
N LEU A 69 12.14 1.57 6.27
CA LEU A 69 10.95 0.75 6.07
C LEU A 69 10.73 -0.20 7.25
N ALA A 70 11.77 -0.92 7.67
CA ALA A 70 11.73 -1.90 8.76
C ALA A 70 11.37 -1.25 10.11
N ASN A 71 11.85 -0.04 10.36
CA ASN A 71 11.53 0.71 11.58
C ASN A 71 10.08 1.21 11.63
N GLY A 72 9.36 1.22 10.50
CA GLY A 72 7.94 1.59 10.44
C GLY A 72 7.62 3.04 10.81
N SER A 73 8.61 3.92 10.91
CA SER A 73 8.46 5.32 11.35
C SER A 73 7.98 6.29 10.27
N HIS A 74 7.69 5.79 9.07
CA HIS A 74 7.35 6.59 7.90
C HIS A 74 5.84 6.71 7.69
N PHE A 75 5.38 7.86 7.19
CA PHE A 75 3.99 8.04 6.79
C PHE A 75 3.83 8.06 5.26
N GLY A 76 3.18 7.04 4.70
CA GLY A 76 2.95 6.95 3.26
C GLY A 76 3.97 6.05 2.56
N LYS A 77 4.68 6.58 1.57
CA LYS A 77 5.60 5.81 0.70
C LYS A 77 7.04 6.28 0.86
N LEU A 78 7.98 5.33 0.88
CA LEU A 78 9.41 5.58 0.70
C LEU A 78 9.73 5.38 -0.79
N VAL A 79 10.46 6.32 -1.38
CA VAL A 79 10.76 6.34 -2.82
C VAL A 79 12.27 6.30 -3.03
N THR A 80 12.75 5.52 -3.98
CA THR A 80 14.15 5.53 -4.40
C THR A 80 14.24 5.99 -5.85
N GLU A 81 15.13 6.95 -6.11
CA GLU A 81 15.43 7.42 -7.46
C GLU A 81 16.33 6.39 -8.16
N LEU A 82 15.92 5.98 -9.35
CA LEU A 82 16.75 5.15 -10.22
C LEU A 82 17.63 6.06 -11.09
N PRO A 83 18.86 5.64 -11.43
CA PRO A 83 19.65 6.32 -12.44
C PRO A 83 18.90 6.30 -13.79
N GLU A 84 19.14 7.33 -14.61
CA GLU A 84 18.63 7.40 -15.99
C GLU A 84 19.14 6.25 -16.87
#